data_AF-M1UWJ1-F1
#
_entry.id   AF-M1UWJ1-F1
#
_cell.length_a   1.000
_cell.length_b   1.000
_cell.length_c   1.000
_cell.angle_alpha   90.00
_cell.angle_beta   90.00
_cell.angle_gamma   90.00
#
_symmetry.space_group_name_H-M   'P 1'
#
loop_
_entity.id
_entity.type
_entity.pdbx_description
1 polymer ?
#
loop_
_entity_poly.entity_id
_entity_poly.type
_entity_poly.pdbx_seq_one_letter_code
_entity_poly.pdbx_strand_id
1 'polypeptide(L)' 'MSKEKYINEESKSGETNTYSRGLFKFGIFLTITGALLLALRLLLGEHSVLGIVSNLLIIVSGAYIAWKPFLNYRK' A
#
# COMPACT_ATOMS: atom_id res chain seq x y z
N MET A 1 -7.15 -13.71 41.82
CA MET A 1 -5.91 -13.14 41.23
C MET A 1 -5.76 -13.68 39.80
N SER A 2 -6.41 -13.06 38.81
CA SER A 2 -6.24 -13.39 37.37
C SER A 2 -6.97 -12.39 36.45
N LYS A 3 -6.78 -11.08 36.68
CA LYS A 3 -7.28 -10.03 35.76
C LYS A 3 -6.19 -9.43 34.86
N GLU A 4 -4.91 -9.72 35.12
CA GLU A 4 -3.79 -9.13 34.37
C GLU A 4 -3.50 -9.82 33.03
N LYS A 5 -4.02 -11.03 32.78
CA LYS A 5 -3.76 -11.73 31.52
C LYS A 5 -4.55 -11.21 30.31
N TYR A 6 -5.69 -10.53 30.53
CA TYR A 6 -6.52 -10.03 29.44
C TYR A 6 -6.04 -8.68 28.87
N ILE A 7 -5.31 -7.88 29.66
CA ILE A 7 -4.85 -6.56 29.23
C ILE A 7 -3.63 -6.67 28.28
N ASN A 8 -2.92 -7.81 28.30
CA ASN A 8 -1.67 -7.98 27.56
C ASN A 8 -1.83 -8.51 26.12
N GLU A 9 -3.00 -9.04 25.76
CA GLU A 9 -3.29 -9.43 24.35
C GLU A 9 -3.95 -8.32 23.54
N GLU A 10 -4.67 -7.40 24.20
CA GLU A 10 -5.36 -6.30 23.53
C GLU A 10 -4.39 -5.22 23.03
N SER A 11 -3.24 -5.04 23.69
CA SER A 11 -2.22 -4.06 23.28
C SER A 11 -1.45 -4.47 22.01
N LYS A 12 -1.34 -5.78 21.71
CA LYS A 12 -0.69 -6.27 20.47
C LYS A 12 -1.62 -6.28 19.25
N SER A 13 -2.94 -6.22 19.47
CA SER A 13 -3.95 -6.26 18.39
C SER A 13 -4.33 -4.86 17.88
N GLY A 14 -4.14 -3.81 18.70
CA GLY A 14 -4.40 -2.42 18.33
C GLY A 14 -3.37 -1.79 17.38
N GLU A 15 -2.10 -2.19 17.45
CA GLU A 15 -1.02 -1.61 16.63
C GLU A 15 -1.01 -2.11 15.18
N THR A 16 -1.34 -3.40 14.96
CA THR A 16 -1.30 -4.01 13.62
C THR A 16 -2.39 -3.49 12.70
N ASN A 17 -3.55 -3.11 13.27
CA ASN A 17 -4.67 -2.52 12.54
C ASN A 17 -4.34 -1.10 12.02
N THR A 18 -3.64 -0.29 12.80
CA THR A 18 -3.26 1.07 12.39
C THR A 18 -2.16 1.05 11.33
N TYR A 19 -1.14 0.20 11.51
CA TYR A 19 -0.07 0.01 10.53
C TYR A 19 -0.58 -0.52 9.18
N SER A 20 -1.47 -1.52 9.21
CA SER A 20 -2.05 -2.10 7.99
C SER A 20 -2.92 -1.09 7.23
N ARG A 21 -3.66 -0.24 7.95
CA ARG A 21 -4.49 0.82 7.36
C ARG A 21 -3.64 1.96 6.77
N GLY A 22 -2.51 2.27 7.41
CA GLY A 22 -1.52 3.22 6.90
C GLY A 22 -0.85 2.73 5.61
N LEU A 23 -0.38 1.47 5.59
CA LEU A 23 0.20 0.84 4.41
C LEU A 23 -0.79 0.73 3.25
N PHE A 24 -2.05 0.42 3.54
CA PHE A 24 -3.12 0.40 2.53
C PHE A 24 -3.30 1.77 1.85
N LYS A 25 -3.43 2.83 2.66
CA LYS A 25 -3.56 4.20 2.16
C LYS A 25 -2.34 4.64 1.35
N PHE A 26 -1.14 4.28 1.83
CA PHE A 26 0.12 4.57 1.15
C PHE A 26 0.24 3.84 -0.19
N GLY A 27 -0.16 2.56 -0.25
CA GLY A 27 -0.19 1.80 -1.49
C GLY A 27 -1.17 2.36 -2.53
N ILE A 28 -2.38 2.75 -2.09
CA ILE A 28 -3.35 3.44 -2.96
C ILE A 28 -2.77 4.76 -3.47
N PHE A 29 -2.17 5.56 -2.58
CA PHE A 29 -1.54 6.82 -2.96
C PHE A 29 -0.46 6.62 -4.03
N LEU A 30 0.47 5.68 -3.82
CA LEU A 30 1.49 5.33 -4.81
C LEU A 30 0.90 4.90 -6.16
N THR A 31 -0.16 4.10 -6.12
CA THR A 31 -0.83 3.62 -7.34
C THR A 31 -1.45 4.79 -8.12
N ILE A 32 -2.17 5.70 -7.43
CA ILE A 32 -2.79 6.88 -8.04
C ILE A 32 -1.72 7.82 -8.58
N THR A 33 -0.68 8.11 -7.80
CA THR A 33 0.43 8.97 -8.22
C THR A 33 1.17 8.39 -9.43
N GLY A 34 1.43 7.08 -9.43
CA GLY A 34 2.05 6.39 -10.57
C GLY A 34 1.18 6.44 -11.84
N ALA A 35 -0.13 6.24 -11.70
CA ALA A 35 -1.08 6.35 -12.81
C ALA A 35 -1.16 7.79 -13.35
N LEU A 36 -1.17 8.79 -12.45
CA LEU A 36 -1.18 10.20 -12.82
C LEU A 36 0.11 10.58 -13.56
N LEU A 37 1.28 10.16 -13.05
CA LEU A 37 2.56 10.33 -13.72
C LEU A 37 2.56 9.69 -15.12
N LEU A 38 1.96 8.51 -15.28
CA LEU A 38 1.85 7.86 -16.58
C LEU A 38 0.94 8.65 -17.53
N ALA A 39 -0.20 9.14 -17.03
CA ALA A 39 -1.11 9.97 -17.81
C ALA A 39 -0.46 11.30 -18.26
N LEU A 40 0.24 11.99 -17.36
CA LEU A 40 1.01 13.19 -17.72
C LEU A 40 2.05 12.86 -18.79
N ARG A 41 2.77 11.75 -18.65
CA ARG A 41 3.81 11.35 -19.58
C ARG A 41 3.27 11.07 -20.98
N LEU A 42 2.11 10.42 -21.07
CA LEU A 42 1.39 10.21 -22.33
C LEU A 42 0.92 11.53 -22.94
N LEU A 43 0.43 12.48 -22.13
CA LEU A 43 0.06 13.83 -22.58
C LEU A 43 1.25 14.65 -23.10
N LEU A 44 2.42 14.47 -22.49
CA LEU A 44 3.69 15.08 -22.92
C LEU A 44 4.28 14.43 -24.19
N GLY A 45 3.67 13.35 -24.72
CA GLY A 45 4.16 12.63 -25.89
C GLY A 45 5.47 11.87 -25.65
N GLU A 46 5.86 11.70 -24.39
CA GLU A 46 7.14 11.12 -24.02
C GLU A 46 7.00 9.58 -23.96
N HIS A 47 7.13 8.92 -25.11
CA HIS A 47 7.02 7.47 -25.25
C HIS A 47 8.30 6.70 -24.91
N SER A 48 9.13 7.24 -24.02
CA SER A 48 10.36 6.57 -23.59
C SER A 48 10.02 5.26 -22.89
N VAL A 49 10.46 4.13 -23.46
CA VAL A 49 10.18 2.77 -22.96
C VAL A 49 10.62 2.63 -21.50
N LEU A 50 11.80 3.15 -21.16
CA LEU A 50 12.30 3.14 -19.77
C LEU A 50 11.38 3.92 -18.83
N GLY A 51 10.81 5.02 -19.32
CA GLY A 51 9.87 5.83 -18.56
C GLY A 51 8.55 5.14 -18.28
N ILE A 52 8.02 4.43 -19.27
CA ILE A 52 6.78 3.65 -19.16
C ILE A 52 6.99 2.48 -18.20
N VAL A 53 8.09 1.73 -18.35
CA VAL A 53 8.44 0.59 -17.48
C VAL A 53 8.64 1.05 -16.03
N SER A 54 9.34 2.16 -15.81
CA SER A 54 9.54 2.72 -14.46
C SER A 54 8.21 3.11 -13.81
N ASN A 55 7.31 3.79 -14.52
CA ASN A 55 5.98 4.12 -13.99
C ASN A 55 5.13 2.88 -13.72
N LEU A 56 5.19 1.86 -14.58
CA LEU A 56 4.52 0.58 -14.35
C LEU A 56 5.01 -0.08 -13.06
N LEU A 57 6.32 -0.07 -12.79
CA LEU A 57 6.88 -0.60 -11.55
C LEU A 57 6.37 0.14 -10.31
N ILE A 58 6.20 1.47 -10.38
CA ILE A 58 5.63 2.28 -9.29
C ILE A 58 4.18 1.87 -9.03
N ILE A 59 3.37 1.75 -10.08
CA ILE A 59 1.96 1.34 -9.99
C ILE A 59 1.84 -0.07 -9.40
N VAL A 60 2.63 -1.03 -9.88
CA VAL A 60 2.63 -2.42 -9.40
C VAL A 60 3.10 -2.50 -7.95
N SER A 61 4.12 -1.73 -7.57
CA SER A 61 4.61 -1.69 -6.19
C SER A 61 3.57 -1.10 -5.24
N GLY A 62 2.90 0.00 -5.64
CA GLY A 62 1.79 0.59 -4.88
C GLY A 62 0.62 -0.40 -4.70
N ALA A 63 0.22 -1.08 -5.78
CA ALA A 63 -0.83 -2.08 -5.76
C ALA A 63 -0.48 -3.27 -4.86
N TYR A 64 0.76 -3.74 -4.91
CA TYR A 64 1.24 -4.84 -4.07
C TYR A 64 1.23 -4.47 -2.57
N ILE A 65 1.67 -3.24 -2.23
CA ILE A 65 1.62 -2.73 -0.86
C ILE A 65 0.16 -2.61 -0.37
N ALA A 66 -0.75 -2.13 -1.23
CA ALA A 66 -2.17 -2.06 -0.92
C ALA A 66 -2.83 -3.45 -0.81
N TRP A 67 -2.33 -4.45 -1.52
CA TRP A 67 -2.84 -5.82 -1.48
C TRP A 67 -2.40 -6.58 -0.22
N LYS A 68 -1.22 -6.28 0.32
CA LYS A 68 -0.65 -6.91 1.52
C LYS A 68 -1.61 -6.96 2.74
N PRO A 69 -2.27 -5.86 3.16
CA PRO A 69 -3.24 -5.91 4.25
C PRO A 69 -4.48 -6.75 3.92
N PHE A 70 -4.86 -6.87 2.65
CA PHE A 70 -6.00 -7.69 2.23
C PHE A 70 -5.73 -9.21 2.35
N LEU A 71 -4.49 -9.65 2.08
CA LEU A 71 -4.09 -11.04 2.29
C LEU A 71 -4.00 -11.41 3.79
N ASN A 72 -3.62 -10.45 4.63
CA ASN A 72 -3.46 -10.68 6.06
C ASN A 72 -4.80 -10.83 6.81
N TYR A 73 -5.91 -10.35 6.23
CA TYR A 73 -7.26 -10.54 6.75
C TYR A 73 -7.88 -11.92 6.42
N ARG A 74 -7.20 -12.75 5.61
CA ARG A 74 -7.72 -14.05 5.14
C ARG A 74 -7.17 -15.28 5.88
N LYS A 75 -6.40 -15.10 6.95
CA LYS A 75 -5.96 -16.15 7.89
C LYS A 75 -6.67 -15.96 9.23
#